data_AF-A0A945E983-F1
#
_entry.id   AF-A0A945E983-F1
#
_cell.length_a   1.000
_cell.length_b   1.000
_cell.length_c   1.000
_cell.angle_alpha   90.00
_cell.angle_beta   90.00
_cell.angle_gamma   90.00
#
_symmetry.space_group_name_H-M   'P 1'
#
loop_
_entity.id
_entity.type
_entity.pdbx_description
1 polymer ?
#
loop_
_entity_poly.entity_id
_entity_poly.type
_entity_poly.pdbx_seq_one_letter_code
_entity_poly.pdbx_strand_id
1 'polypeptide(L)'
;MMNNFNSKKSHTPLRFLQQGRNDKGVGTSLIEALIALAIFFVLISGVMILYSRTFDTSTRSAELTDITQIAKESFSAIQSIAYNDWSDITDGTHGLNISSSLWEFSGSSDEINSRYTRQVTIASVQRDVNCNIVESGGTVDPDTKLVNTNISWSNSGHDLSQDFAKYVTAFDNPTTCIIEEEPEGPGGQAGGLGLHTGDAYRDEYFSWINLLVTIDGVEVTNESDEAVTIDKAQPFFDRPSMEIYKFYINGSSKWGWFGPGSPRGTQPSGTILDITNTTIEPGETVTIKMSFFTGETGEVVFSVNFIMEDGTEIETDEFTL
;
A
#
# COMPACT_ATOMS: atom_id res chain seq x y z
N MET A 1 57.20 -13.81 -72.61
CA MET A 1 58.16 -12.89 -71.97
C MET A 1 57.69 -11.46 -72.21
N MET A 2 57.60 -10.71 -71.11
CA MET A 2 57.59 -9.24 -70.97
C MET A 2 58.12 -8.40 -72.15
N ASN A 3 57.51 -7.25 -72.45
CA ASN A 3 57.92 -5.96 -71.84
C ASN A 3 57.18 -4.72 -72.38
N ASN A 4 56.97 -3.79 -71.43
CA ASN A 4 56.80 -2.33 -71.48
C ASN A 4 57.13 -1.58 -72.79
N PHE A 5 56.43 -0.47 -73.07
CA PHE A 5 56.88 0.89 -72.66
C PHE A 5 55.84 1.99 -72.93
N ASN A 6 56.04 3.08 -72.20
CA ASN A 6 55.16 4.18 -71.81
C ASN A 6 55.16 5.36 -72.80
N SER A 7 54.06 6.12 -72.96
CA SER A 7 54.07 7.45 -73.61
C SER A 7 52.92 8.38 -73.13
N LYS A 8 53.36 9.45 -72.45
CA LYS A 8 52.80 10.80 -72.19
C LYS A 8 51.27 11.07 -72.04
N LYS A 9 50.94 11.73 -70.91
CA LYS A 9 49.66 12.37 -70.56
C LYS A 9 49.59 13.85 -70.98
N SER A 10 48.41 14.32 -71.36
CA SER A 10 47.81 15.60 -70.93
C SER A 10 46.28 15.53 -71.04
N HIS A 11 45.57 15.95 -69.99
CA HIS A 11 44.10 16.05 -69.96
C HIS A 11 43.70 17.48 -69.59
N THR A 12 42.77 18.05 -70.35
CA THR A 12 42.14 19.37 -70.13
C THR A 12 40.67 19.13 -69.72
N PRO A 13 40.11 19.86 -68.73
CA PRO A 13 38.84 19.49 -68.09
C PRO A 13 37.58 19.93 -68.86
N LEU A 14 36.50 19.20 -68.60
CA LEU A 14 35.16 19.34 -69.19
C LEU A 14 34.37 20.54 -68.62
N ARG A 15 33.63 21.19 -69.51
CA ARG A 15 32.82 22.41 -69.30
C ARG A 15 31.39 22.05 -68.93
N PHE A 16 30.86 22.75 -67.92
CA PHE A 16 29.51 22.64 -67.36
C PHE A 16 28.39 22.85 -68.40
N LEU A 17 27.34 22.02 -68.33
CA LEU A 17 25.99 22.37 -68.80
C LEU A 17 25.05 22.47 -67.59
N GLN A 18 24.58 23.69 -67.32
CA GLN A 18 23.34 23.93 -66.59
C GLN A 18 22.19 23.36 -67.43
N GLN A 19 21.46 22.38 -66.90
CA GLN A 19 20.15 22.00 -67.45
C GLN A 19 19.07 22.75 -66.66
N GLY A 20 18.46 23.72 -67.33
CA GLY A 20 17.35 24.50 -66.82
C GLY A 20 16.10 23.66 -66.58
N ARG A 21 15.44 23.92 -65.45
CA ARG A 21 14.11 23.46 -65.07
C ARG A 21 13.10 24.57 -65.38
N ASN A 22 11.95 24.20 -65.97
CA ASN A 22 10.62 24.88 -66.03
C ASN A 22 9.95 24.60 -67.40
N ASP A 23 8.63 24.41 -67.60
CA ASP A 23 7.43 24.44 -66.75
C ASP A 23 6.20 23.86 -67.55
N LYS A 24 5.15 23.45 -66.82
CA LYS A 24 3.70 23.30 -67.17
C LYS A 24 3.21 22.11 -68.02
N GLY A 25 2.21 21.40 -67.47
CA GLY A 25 1.58 20.22 -68.06
C GLY A 25 0.20 20.45 -68.68
N VAL A 26 -0.31 19.38 -69.30
CA VAL A 26 -1.73 19.09 -69.53
C VAL A 26 -1.81 17.60 -69.89
N GLY A 27 -2.46 16.77 -69.06
CA GLY A 27 -2.68 15.36 -69.41
C GLY A 27 -3.01 14.35 -68.30
N THR A 28 -2.91 14.69 -67.00
CA THR A 28 -3.18 13.73 -65.90
C THR A 28 -4.17 14.21 -64.84
N SER A 29 -4.82 15.35 -65.02
CA SER A 29 -5.64 15.98 -63.96
C SER A 29 -6.91 15.19 -63.58
N LEU A 30 -7.62 14.59 -64.54
CA LEU A 30 -8.88 13.89 -64.26
C LEU A 30 -8.67 12.53 -63.59
N ILE A 31 -7.68 11.76 -64.02
CA ILE A 31 -7.39 10.45 -63.44
C ILE A 31 -6.84 10.59 -62.02
N GLU A 32 -6.01 11.60 -61.76
CA GLU A 32 -5.50 11.91 -60.42
C GLU A 32 -6.63 12.37 -59.49
N ALA A 33 -7.57 13.19 -59.98
CA ALA A 33 -8.76 13.56 -59.22
C ALA A 33 -9.65 12.35 -58.90
N LEU A 34 -9.80 11.40 -59.82
CA LEU A 34 -10.56 10.16 -59.59
C LEU A 34 -9.87 9.25 -58.58
N ILE A 35 -8.55 9.10 -58.66
CA ILE A 35 -7.77 8.31 -57.70
C ILE A 35 -7.83 8.97 -56.31
N ALA A 36 -7.68 10.30 -56.23
CA ALA A 36 -7.80 11.05 -54.99
C ALA A 36 -9.20 10.89 -54.36
N LEU A 37 -10.27 10.94 -55.16
CA LEU A 37 -11.63 10.70 -54.70
C LEU A 37 -11.84 9.26 -54.22
N ALA A 38 -11.29 8.27 -54.92
CA ALA A 38 -11.38 6.87 -54.50
C ALA A 38 -10.70 6.65 -53.14
N ILE A 39 -9.49 7.19 -52.96
CA ILE A 39 -8.77 7.14 -51.68
C ILE A 39 -9.56 7.90 -50.60
N PHE A 40 -10.09 9.08 -50.92
CA PHE A 40 -10.90 9.88 -50.00
C PHE A 40 -12.15 9.14 -49.50
N PHE A 41 -12.88 8.45 -50.38
CA PHE A 41 -14.04 7.65 -49.97
C PHE A 41 -13.66 6.46 -49.08
N VAL A 42 -12.54 5.79 -49.37
CA VAL A 42 -12.03 4.71 -48.51
C VAL A 42 -11.70 5.27 -47.12
N LEU A 43 -11.00 6.41 -47.04
CA LEU A 43 -10.66 7.04 -45.76
C LEU A 43 -11.90 7.49 -44.97
N ILE A 44 -12.86 8.15 -45.61
CA ILE A 44 -14.11 8.57 -44.96
C ILE A 44 -14.90 7.37 -44.44
N SER A 45 -14.98 6.29 -45.22
CA SER A 45 -15.69 5.08 -44.78
C SER A 45 -15.06 4.48 -43.51
N GLY A 46 -13.72 4.45 -43.43
CA GLY A 46 -12.99 4.00 -42.25
C GLY A 46 -13.26 4.88 -41.03
N VAL A 47 -13.23 6.21 -41.19
CA VAL A 47 -13.54 7.15 -40.10
C VAL A 47 -14.98 6.98 -39.61
N MET A 48 -15.94 6.80 -40.51
CA MET A 48 -17.35 6.63 -40.13
C MET A 48 -17.61 5.35 -39.34
N ILE A 49 -16.93 4.25 -39.71
CA ILE A 49 -17.00 2.97 -38.97
C ILE A 49 -16.40 3.13 -37.58
N LEU A 50 -15.22 3.78 -37.46
CA LEU A 50 -14.58 4.02 -36.17
C LEU A 50 -15.43 4.93 -35.26
N TYR A 51 -16.04 5.97 -35.83
CA TYR A 51 -16.92 6.86 -35.09
C TYR A 51 -18.16 6.12 -34.55
N SER A 52 -18.81 5.32 -35.39
CA SER A 52 -19.98 4.53 -34.98
C SER A 52 -19.64 3.56 -33.84
N ARG A 53 -18.52 2.83 -33.97
CA ARG A 53 -18.03 1.94 -32.90
C ARG A 53 -17.72 2.68 -31.59
N THR A 54 -17.22 3.90 -31.68
CA THR A 54 -16.91 4.72 -30.51
C THR A 54 -18.18 5.11 -29.77
N PHE A 55 -19.26 5.43 -30.49
CA PHE A 55 -20.55 5.74 -29.89
C PHE A 55 -21.18 4.52 -29.20
N ASP A 56 -21.16 3.35 -29.84
CA ASP A 56 -21.64 2.09 -29.24
C ASP A 56 -20.83 1.72 -28.00
N THR A 57 -19.51 1.91 -28.03
CA THR A 57 -18.64 1.66 -26.88
C THR A 57 -18.92 2.63 -25.73
N SER A 58 -19.19 3.91 -26.04
CA SER A 58 -19.51 4.94 -25.05
C SER A 58 -20.82 4.64 -24.33
N THR A 59 -21.89 4.30 -25.08
CA THR A 59 -23.19 3.96 -24.51
C THR A 59 -23.13 2.70 -23.63
N ARG A 60 -22.38 1.68 -24.07
CA ARG A 60 -22.13 0.48 -23.25
C ARG A 60 -21.31 0.78 -22.00
N SER A 61 -20.32 1.69 -22.09
CA SER A 61 -19.52 2.10 -20.94
C SER A 61 -20.36 2.84 -19.89
N ALA A 62 -21.29 3.70 -20.34
CA ALA A 62 -22.24 4.36 -19.46
C ALA A 62 -23.16 3.36 -18.76
N GLU A 63 -23.71 2.38 -19.50
CA GLU A 63 -24.55 1.32 -18.93
C GLU A 63 -23.81 0.48 -17.88
N LEU A 64 -22.56 0.09 -18.14
CA LEU A 64 -21.73 -0.60 -17.16
C LEU A 64 -21.45 0.26 -15.92
N THR A 65 -21.28 1.58 -16.10
CA THR A 65 -21.09 2.51 -14.98
C THR A 65 -22.31 2.51 -14.08
N ASP A 66 -23.52 2.62 -14.65
CA ASP A 66 -24.79 2.55 -13.89
C ASP A 66 -24.89 1.24 -13.12
N ILE A 67 -24.65 0.10 -13.78
CA ILE A 67 -24.72 -1.24 -13.17
C ILE A 67 -23.75 -1.36 -12.00
N THR A 68 -22.50 -0.90 -12.16
CA THR A 68 -21.52 -0.94 -11.06
C THR A 68 -21.89 -0.02 -9.91
N GLN A 69 -22.54 1.13 -10.18
CA GLN A 69 -23.03 2.03 -9.15
C GLN A 69 -24.19 1.38 -8.36
N ILE A 70 -25.13 0.74 -9.07
CA ILE A 70 -26.22 -0.03 -8.45
C ILE A 70 -25.66 -1.16 -7.59
N ALA A 71 -24.66 -1.91 -8.08
CA ALA A 71 -24.03 -2.98 -7.31
C ALA A 71 -23.38 -2.44 -6.03
N LYS A 72 -22.65 -1.33 -6.10
CA LYS A 72 -22.05 -0.66 -4.93
C LYS A 72 -23.11 -0.22 -3.92
N GLU A 73 -24.17 0.44 -4.38
CA GLU A 73 -25.29 0.84 -3.53
C GLU A 73 -25.93 -0.37 -2.84
N SER A 74 -26.10 -1.48 -3.57
CA SER A 74 -26.66 -2.72 -3.05
C SER A 74 -25.82 -3.28 -1.90
N PHE A 75 -24.49 -3.34 -2.06
CA PHE A 75 -23.61 -3.79 -0.99
C PHE A 75 -23.62 -2.84 0.21
N SER A 76 -23.69 -1.52 -0.01
CA SER A 76 -23.81 -0.55 1.08
C SER A 76 -25.15 -0.67 1.82
N ALA A 77 -26.24 -0.91 1.10
CA ALA A 77 -27.56 -1.14 1.68
C ALA A 77 -27.57 -2.41 2.55
N ILE A 78 -27.04 -3.51 2.02
CA ILE A 78 -26.95 -4.79 2.75
C ILE A 78 -26.05 -4.65 3.97
N GLN A 79 -24.93 -3.93 3.84
CA GLN A 79 -24.07 -3.62 4.97
C GLN A 79 -24.82 -2.79 6.03
N SER A 80 -25.64 -1.82 5.62
CA SER A 80 -26.47 -1.05 6.54
C SER A 80 -27.52 -1.91 7.25
N ILE A 81 -28.14 -2.87 6.55
CA ILE A 81 -29.07 -3.84 7.17
C ILE A 81 -28.31 -4.67 8.19
N ALA A 82 -27.14 -5.21 7.81
CA ALA A 82 -26.29 -6.03 8.67
C ALA A 82 -25.86 -5.30 9.96
N TYR A 83 -25.55 -4.00 9.85
CA TYR A 83 -25.20 -3.17 11.01
C TYR A 83 -26.40 -2.85 11.92
N ASN A 84 -27.62 -2.80 11.38
CA ASN A 84 -28.81 -2.54 12.20
C ASN A 84 -29.17 -3.80 13.01
N ASP A 85 -29.25 -4.95 12.34
CA ASP A 85 -29.47 -6.25 12.98
C ASP A 85 -28.92 -7.37 12.08
N TRP A 86 -27.90 -8.08 12.54
CA TRP A 86 -27.31 -9.19 11.80
C TRP A 86 -28.31 -10.32 11.53
N SER A 87 -29.31 -10.50 12.40
CA SER A 87 -30.32 -11.54 12.24
C SER A 87 -31.24 -11.32 11.03
N ASP A 88 -31.29 -10.10 10.48
CA ASP A 88 -32.00 -9.79 9.24
C ASP A 88 -31.27 -10.30 7.98
N ILE A 89 -29.98 -10.62 8.07
CA ILE A 89 -29.17 -11.20 6.98
C ILE A 89 -29.48 -12.70 6.84
N THR A 90 -30.68 -12.99 6.34
CA THR A 90 -31.19 -14.34 6.16
C THR A 90 -30.88 -14.89 4.77
N ASP A 91 -30.51 -16.17 4.71
CA ASP A 91 -30.28 -16.88 3.45
C ASP A 91 -31.54 -16.87 2.57
N GLY A 92 -31.36 -16.64 1.28
CA GLY A 92 -32.46 -16.57 0.34
C GLY A 92 -32.28 -15.48 -0.71
N THR A 93 -33.33 -15.27 -1.48
CA THR A 93 -33.36 -14.30 -2.57
C THR A 93 -34.29 -13.15 -2.21
N HIS A 94 -33.76 -11.94 -2.25
CA HIS A 94 -34.37 -10.73 -1.73
C HIS A 94 -34.27 -9.57 -2.74
N GLY A 95 -35.25 -8.67 -2.73
CA GLY A 95 -35.08 -7.31 -3.22
C GLY A 95 -34.71 -6.36 -2.07
N LEU A 96 -34.39 -5.11 -2.41
CA LEU A 96 -34.09 -4.05 -1.43
C LEU A 96 -35.11 -2.92 -1.51
N ASN A 97 -35.53 -2.42 -0.35
CA ASN A 97 -36.44 -1.30 -0.23
C ASN A 97 -35.95 -0.32 0.86
N ILE A 98 -36.43 0.92 0.81
CA ILE A 98 -36.24 1.89 1.88
C ILE A 98 -37.59 2.10 2.58
N SER A 99 -37.63 1.81 3.88
CA SER A 99 -38.79 2.06 4.74
C SER A 99 -38.32 2.80 5.97
N SER A 100 -39.05 3.84 6.37
CA SER A 100 -38.72 4.66 7.55
C SER A 100 -37.26 5.16 7.58
N SER A 101 -36.70 5.51 6.41
CA SER A 101 -35.31 5.95 6.23
C SER A 101 -34.23 4.90 6.51
N LEU A 102 -34.59 3.61 6.57
CA LEU A 102 -33.66 2.49 6.68
C LEU A 102 -33.82 1.55 5.48
N TRP A 103 -32.73 0.90 5.11
CA TRP A 103 -32.76 -0.19 4.14
C TRP A 103 -33.37 -1.44 4.79
N GLU A 104 -34.17 -2.17 4.03
CA GLU A 104 -34.77 -3.44 4.42
C GLU A 104 -34.82 -4.39 3.22
N PHE A 105 -34.82 -5.71 3.47
CA PHE A 105 -35.14 -6.69 2.44
C PHE A 105 -36.64 -6.70 2.14
N SER A 106 -36.99 -6.82 0.87
CA SER A 106 -38.39 -6.86 0.43
C SER A 106 -38.55 -7.61 -0.88
N GLY A 107 -39.53 -8.52 -0.94
CA GLY A 107 -39.79 -9.33 -2.12
C GLY A 107 -38.58 -10.18 -2.55
N SER A 108 -38.58 -10.65 -3.80
CA SER A 108 -37.49 -11.44 -4.39
C SER A 108 -36.60 -10.65 -5.36
N SER A 109 -36.95 -9.39 -5.60
CA SER A 109 -36.26 -8.46 -6.49
C SER A 109 -36.86 -7.06 -6.33
N ASP A 110 -36.13 -6.04 -6.75
CA ASP A 110 -36.59 -4.66 -6.82
C ASP A 110 -36.27 -4.02 -8.18
N GLU A 111 -37.02 -2.98 -8.54
CA GLU A 111 -36.88 -2.27 -9.81
C GLU A 111 -36.23 -0.90 -9.59
N ILE A 112 -35.19 -0.61 -10.36
CA ILE A 112 -34.39 0.61 -10.24
C ILE A 112 -34.55 1.44 -11.51
N ASN A 113 -35.02 2.68 -11.35
CA ASN A 113 -35.22 3.65 -12.42
C ASN A 113 -36.05 3.13 -13.62
N SER A 114 -36.95 2.18 -13.37
CA SER A 114 -37.76 1.50 -14.39
C SER A 114 -36.97 0.87 -15.55
N ARG A 115 -35.70 0.53 -15.32
CA ARG A 115 -34.79 0.00 -16.33
C ARG A 115 -34.05 -1.25 -15.88
N TYR A 116 -33.60 -1.26 -14.64
CA TYR A 116 -32.83 -2.35 -14.07
C TYR A 116 -33.68 -3.11 -13.05
N THR A 117 -33.57 -4.43 -13.03
CA THR A 117 -34.11 -5.29 -11.98
C THR A 117 -32.94 -5.83 -11.18
N ARG A 118 -32.94 -5.56 -9.87
CA ARG A 118 -31.94 -6.05 -8.92
C ARG A 118 -32.50 -7.23 -8.15
N GLN A 119 -31.67 -8.25 -7.98
CA GLN A 119 -31.95 -9.39 -7.13
C GLN A 119 -30.71 -9.69 -6.28
N VAL A 120 -30.89 -9.80 -4.97
CA VAL A 120 -29.83 -10.11 -4.02
C VAL A 120 -30.03 -11.52 -3.50
N THR A 121 -29.04 -12.38 -3.62
CA THR A 121 -29.04 -13.73 -3.06
C THR A 121 -28.01 -13.81 -1.94
N ILE A 122 -28.45 -14.21 -0.76
CA ILE A 122 -27.63 -14.40 0.43
C ILE A 122 -27.48 -15.89 0.67
N ALA A 123 -26.25 -16.32 0.91
CA ALA A 123 -25.93 -17.70 1.22
C ALA A 123 -24.95 -17.79 2.39
N SER A 124 -25.19 -18.74 3.28
CA SER A 124 -24.23 -19.14 4.32
C SER A 124 -22.95 -19.68 3.69
N VAL A 125 -21.81 -19.32 4.28
CA VAL A 125 -20.50 -19.86 3.90
C VAL A 125 -20.04 -20.87 4.95
N GLN A 126 -19.05 -21.70 4.59
CA GLN A 126 -18.43 -22.65 5.50
C GLN A 126 -16.96 -22.33 5.70
N ARG A 127 -16.41 -22.63 6.87
CA ARG A 127 -14.98 -22.55 7.17
C ARG A 127 -14.36 -23.88 7.54
N ASP A 128 -13.11 -24.08 7.14
CA ASP A 128 -12.29 -25.21 7.60
C ASP A 128 -11.68 -24.94 9.00
N VAL A 129 -10.91 -25.91 9.51
CA VAL A 129 -10.26 -25.81 10.83
C VAL A 129 -9.21 -24.70 10.93
N ASN A 130 -8.74 -24.20 9.79
CA ASN A 130 -7.76 -23.11 9.70
C ASN A 130 -8.45 -21.77 9.42
N CYS A 131 -9.77 -21.69 9.58
CA CYS A 131 -10.58 -20.51 9.33
C CYS A 131 -10.61 -20.02 7.87
N ASN A 132 -10.30 -20.87 6.89
CA ASN A 132 -10.46 -20.52 5.48
C ASN A 132 -11.90 -20.77 5.02
N ILE A 133 -12.47 -19.87 4.22
CA ILE A 133 -13.77 -20.10 3.56
C ILE A 133 -13.62 -21.22 2.53
N VAL A 134 -14.47 -22.24 2.64
CA VAL A 134 -14.49 -23.43 1.76
C VAL A 134 -15.89 -23.67 1.20
N GLU A 135 -15.97 -24.21 -0.01
CA GLU A 135 -17.26 -24.52 -0.66
C GLU A 135 -17.96 -25.74 -0.03
N SER A 136 -17.20 -26.69 0.53
CA SER A 136 -17.74 -27.88 1.20
C SER A 136 -16.75 -28.50 2.17
N GLY A 137 -17.24 -29.30 3.11
CA GLY A 137 -16.43 -30.02 4.11
C GLY A 137 -16.01 -29.16 5.31
N GLY A 138 -16.54 -27.95 5.43
CA GLY A 138 -16.32 -27.06 6.56
C GLY A 138 -17.51 -27.04 7.53
N THR A 139 -17.44 -26.12 8.50
CA THR A 139 -18.55 -25.79 9.41
C THR A 139 -19.15 -24.46 8.99
N VAL A 140 -20.48 -24.32 9.03
CA VAL A 140 -21.16 -23.07 8.68
C VAL A 140 -20.67 -21.92 9.56
N ASP A 141 -20.26 -20.82 8.93
CA ASP A 141 -19.86 -19.60 9.61
C ASP A 141 -21.09 -18.76 9.98
N PRO A 142 -21.36 -18.53 11.28
CA PRO A 142 -22.48 -17.68 11.72
C PRO A 142 -22.26 -16.19 11.45
N ASP A 143 -21.00 -15.75 11.32
CA ASP A 143 -20.59 -14.35 11.28
C ASP A 143 -20.30 -13.87 9.86
N THR A 144 -20.23 -14.76 8.86
CA THR A 144 -19.99 -14.38 7.46
C THR A 144 -21.07 -14.96 6.53
N LYS A 145 -21.51 -14.15 5.57
CA LYS A 145 -22.38 -14.56 4.46
C LYS A 145 -21.78 -14.16 3.12
N LEU A 146 -22.06 -14.95 2.09
CA LEU A 146 -21.81 -14.57 0.71
C LEU A 146 -23.05 -13.91 0.14
N VAL A 147 -22.87 -12.69 -0.37
CA VAL A 147 -23.91 -11.93 -1.04
C VAL A 147 -23.62 -11.88 -2.53
N ASN A 148 -24.56 -12.34 -3.34
CA ASN A 148 -24.53 -12.23 -4.78
C ASN A 148 -25.66 -11.31 -5.26
N THR A 149 -25.31 -10.19 -5.88
CA THR A 149 -26.26 -9.25 -6.48
C THR A 149 -26.28 -9.45 -7.99
N ASN A 150 -27.41 -9.93 -8.50
CA ASN A 150 -27.70 -9.97 -9.92
C ASN A 150 -28.43 -8.69 -10.35
N ILE A 151 -27.97 -8.05 -11.41
CA ILE A 151 -28.63 -6.91 -12.03
C ILE A 151 -28.97 -7.30 -13.46
N SER A 152 -30.26 -7.27 -13.79
CA SER A 152 -30.77 -7.59 -15.13
C SER A 152 -31.47 -6.40 -15.77
N TRP A 153 -31.38 -6.29 -17.08
CA TRP A 153 -32.00 -5.22 -17.87
C TRP A 153 -32.23 -5.68 -19.31
N SER A 154 -33.08 -4.97 -20.05
CA SER A 154 -33.27 -5.21 -21.48
C SER A 154 -32.62 -4.11 -22.31
N ASN A 155 -31.84 -4.47 -23.33
CA ASN A 155 -31.29 -3.55 -24.30
C ASN A 155 -31.70 -3.98 -25.70
N SER A 156 -32.45 -3.13 -26.40
CA SER A 156 -32.92 -3.40 -27.77
C SER A 156 -33.67 -4.74 -27.93
N GLY A 157 -34.41 -5.15 -26.88
CA GLY A 157 -35.17 -6.40 -26.85
C GLY A 157 -34.36 -7.64 -26.48
N HIS A 158 -33.10 -7.48 -26.09
CA HIS A 158 -32.27 -8.54 -25.54
C HIS A 158 -32.15 -8.41 -24.03
N ASP A 159 -32.44 -9.49 -23.31
CA ASP A 159 -32.26 -9.55 -21.86
C ASP A 159 -30.79 -9.79 -21.53
N LEU A 160 -30.26 -8.93 -20.68
CA LEU A 160 -28.89 -8.90 -20.21
C LEU A 160 -28.88 -9.01 -18.69
N SER A 161 -27.83 -9.59 -18.12
CA SER A 161 -27.63 -9.59 -16.67
C SER A 161 -26.15 -9.59 -16.31
N GLN A 162 -25.84 -9.14 -15.10
CA GLN A 162 -24.51 -9.10 -14.54
C GLN A 162 -24.56 -9.42 -13.04
N ASP A 163 -23.73 -10.36 -12.62
CA ASP A 163 -23.57 -10.76 -11.21
C ASP A 163 -22.38 -10.06 -10.55
N PHE A 164 -22.55 -9.74 -9.28
CA PHE A 164 -21.50 -9.21 -8.39
C PHE A 164 -21.57 -9.94 -7.06
N ALA A 165 -20.44 -10.48 -6.60
CA ALA A 165 -20.37 -11.17 -5.34
C ALA A 165 -19.46 -10.44 -4.34
N LYS A 166 -19.86 -10.41 -3.07
CA LYS A 166 -19.07 -9.88 -1.96
C LYS A 166 -19.38 -10.65 -0.68
N TYR A 167 -18.38 -10.87 0.16
CA TYR A 167 -18.61 -11.33 1.54
C TYR A 167 -19.06 -10.16 2.41
N VAL A 168 -20.00 -10.43 3.30
CA VAL A 168 -20.44 -9.53 4.36
C VAL A 168 -20.23 -10.25 5.68
N THR A 169 -19.67 -9.54 6.66
CA THR A 169 -19.28 -10.09 7.96
C THR A 169 -19.87 -9.25 9.09
N ALA A 170 -20.31 -9.91 10.16
CA ALA A 170 -20.74 -9.29 11.41
C ALA A 170 -19.52 -8.79 12.20
N PHE A 171 -19.11 -7.54 11.96
CA PHE A 171 -17.92 -6.98 12.64
C PHE A 171 -18.17 -6.62 14.12
N ASP A 172 -19.42 -6.34 14.50
CA ASP A 172 -19.71 -5.83 15.86
C ASP A 172 -19.58 -6.89 16.96
N ASN A 173 -19.79 -8.17 16.62
CA ASN A 173 -19.71 -9.27 17.58
C ASN A 173 -19.40 -10.63 16.90
N PRO A 174 -18.22 -10.77 16.25
CA PRO A 174 -17.83 -12.03 15.64
C PRO A 174 -17.66 -13.10 16.72
N THR A 175 -18.26 -14.28 16.50
CA THR A 175 -18.25 -15.40 17.45
C THR A 175 -17.26 -16.50 17.07
N THR A 176 -16.80 -16.52 15.82
CA THR A 176 -15.95 -17.57 15.25
C THR A 176 -14.86 -16.98 14.38
N CYS A 177 -13.70 -17.64 14.34
CA CYS A 177 -12.58 -17.23 13.49
C CYS A 177 -12.20 -15.74 13.65
N ILE A 178 -12.22 -15.28 14.90
CA ILE A 178 -11.64 -13.99 15.30
C ILE A 178 -10.15 -14.12 15.02
N ILE A 179 -9.69 -13.46 13.97
CA ILE A 179 -8.28 -13.09 13.89
C ILE A 179 -8.16 -12.05 14.99
N GLU A 180 -7.66 -12.45 16.16
CA GLU A 180 -7.15 -11.46 17.11
C GLU A 180 -6.21 -10.59 16.29
N GLU A 181 -6.51 -9.29 16.17
CA GLU A 181 -5.54 -8.36 15.64
C GLU A 181 -4.24 -8.67 16.39
N GLU A 182 -3.19 -9.11 15.67
CA GLU A 182 -1.85 -9.01 16.20
C GLU A 182 -1.77 -7.61 16.80
N PRO A 183 -1.49 -7.46 18.11
CA PRO A 183 -1.57 -6.17 18.77
C PRO A 183 -0.81 -5.17 17.92
N GLU A 184 -1.36 -3.97 17.69
CA GLU A 184 -0.60 -2.90 17.04
C GLU A 184 0.63 -2.61 17.90
N GLY A 185 1.72 -3.29 17.57
CA GLY A 185 2.85 -3.45 18.47
C GLY A 185 3.68 -4.65 18.04
N PRO A 186 4.96 -4.69 18.39
CA PRO A 186 5.78 -5.82 18.06
C PRO A 186 5.29 -7.04 18.84
N GLY A 187 4.88 -8.13 18.18
CA GLY A 187 4.53 -9.37 18.89
C GLY A 187 5.69 -9.89 19.77
N GLY A 188 5.46 -10.94 20.55
CA GLY A 188 6.49 -11.53 21.43
C GLY A 188 6.89 -10.62 22.60
N GLN A 189 8.15 -10.67 23.03
CA GLN A 189 8.63 -9.95 24.21
C GLN A 189 8.51 -8.42 24.08
N ALA A 190 8.74 -7.87 22.89
CA ALA A 190 8.74 -6.43 22.66
C ALA A 190 7.36 -5.80 22.88
N GLY A 191 6.26 -6.50 22.56
CA GLY A 191 4.89 -6.01 22.73
C GLY A 191 4.45 -5.91 24.18
N GLY A 192 5.23 -6.49 25.09
CA GLY A 192 5.07 -6.33 26.53
C GLY A 192 5.71 -5.06 27.09
N LEU A 193 6.39 -4.23 26.29
CA LEU A 193 7.08 -3.04 26.79
C LEU A 193 6.31 -1.74 26.49
N GLY A 194 6.09 -0.94 27.51
CA GLY A 194 5.67 0.46 27.42
C GLY A 194 6.88 1.40 27.42
N LEU A 195 6.98 2.28 26.43
CA LEU A 195 8.07 3.25 26.29
C LEU A 195 7.59 4.66 26.62
N HIS A 196 8.28 5.33 27.54
CA HIS A 196 7.93 6.68 28.00
C HIS A 196 9.14 7.62 27.89
N THR A 197 9.04 8.62 27.01
CA THR A 197 10.12 9.60 26.75
C THR A 197 9.83 10.99 27.30
N GLY A 198 8.62 11.23 27.83
CA GLY A 198 8.16 12.56 28.25
C GLY A 198 8.95 13.20 29.40
N ASP A 199 9.61 12.39 30.23
CA ASP A 199 10.46 12.84 31.35
C ASP A 199 11.96 12.82 31.01
N ALA A 200 12.31 12.48 29.75
CA ALA A 200 13.69 12.48 29.31
C ALA A 200 14.25 13.91 29.33
N TYR A 201 15.48 14.06 29.82
CA TYR A 201 16.16 15.33 29.90
C TYR A 201 17.60 15.21 29.44
N ARG A 202 18.16 16.36 29.07
CA ARG A 202 19.51 16.51 28.56
C ARG A 202 20.37 17.30 29.55
N ASP A 203 21.54 16.76 29.85
CA ASP A 203 22.58 17.41 30.65
C ASP A 203 23.87 17.56 29.83
N GLU A 204 24.52 18.70 29.98
CA GLU A 204 25.75 19.05 29.27
C GLU A 204 26.91 19.21 30.25
N TYR A 205 27.97 18.44 30.03
CA TYR A 205 29.20 18.55 30.78
C TYR A 205 30.39 18.83 29.87
N PHE A 206 31.03 19.99 30.04
CA PHE A 206 32.25 20.33 29.33
C PHE A 206 33.45 19.61 29.96
N SER A 207 33.99 18.61 29.26
CA SER A 207 35.33 18.08 29.55
C SER A 207 36.39 18.97 28.89
N TRP A 208 37.64 18.87 29.32
CA TRP A 208 38.75 19.66 28.76
C TRP A 208 39.06 19.38 27.29
N ILE A 209 38.48 18.32 26.71
CA ILE A 209 38.81 17.83 25.36
C ILE A 209 37.56 17.79 24.47
N ASN A 210 36.37 17.48 25.01
CA ASN A 210 35.12 17.34 24.26
C ASN A 210 33.93 17.81 25.11
N LEU A 211 32.81 18.16 24.46
CA LEU A 211 31.52 18.31 25.11
C LEU A 211 30.90 16.91 25.30
N LEU A 212 30.54 16.58 26.53
CA LEU A 212 29.80 15.38 26.86
C LEU A 212 28.33 15.74 27.02
N VAL A 213 27.47 15.16 26.19
CA VAL A 213 26.02 15.28 26.32
C VAL A 213 25.49 13.98 26.91
N THR A 214 24.65 14.07 27.93
CA THR A 214 23.96 12.91 28.51
C THR A 214 22.46 13.09 28.38
N ILE A 215 21.80 12.04 27.93
CA ILE A 215 20.35 11.90 27.95
C ILE A 215 20.03 10.92 29.07
N ASP A 216 19.09 11.29 29.91
CA ASP A 216 18.64 10.49 31.05
C ASP A 216 17.12 10.59 31.16
N GLY A 217 16.49 9.62 31.81
CA GLY A 217 15.06 9.65 32.10
C GLY A 217 14.14 9.08 31.01
N VAL A 218 14.66 8.35 30.02
CA VAL A 218 13.81 7.51 29.17
C VAL A 218 13.40 6.28 29.98
N GLU A 219 12.10 6.04 30.16
CA GLU A 219 11.58 4.94 30.96
C GLU A 219 11.04 3.82 30.07
N VAL A 220 11.39 2.58 30.43
CA VAL A 220 10.90 1.35 29.80
C VAL A 220 10.22 0.52 30.86
N THR A 221 8.92 0.29 30.72
CA THR A 221 8.10 -0.48 31.66
C THR A 221 7.71 -1.81 31.04
N ASN A 222 7.88 -2.91 31.75
CA ASN A 222 7.29 -4.18 31.33
C ASN A 222 5.82 -4.22 31.78
N GLU A 223 4.92 -4.08 30.81
CA GLU A 223 3.47 -4.08 30.96
C GLU A 223 2.85 -5.48 30.73
N SER A 224 3.68 -6.49 30.43
CA SER A 224 3.25 -7.87 30.29
C SER A 224 3.26 -8.66 31.61
N ASP A 225 2.65 -9.85 31.58
CA ASP A 225 2.64 -10.79 32.70
C ASP A 225 3.88 -11.70 32.74
N GLU A 226 4.82 -11.57 31.79
CA GLU A 226 6.02 -12.40 31.65
C GLU A 226 7.30 -11.54 31.67
N ALA A 227 8.44 -12.13 32.01
CA ALA A 227 9.71 -11.40 32.01
C ALA A 227 10.19 -11.12 30.56
N VAL A 228 10.67 -9.89 30.32
CA VAL A 228 11.17 -9.43 29.01
C VAL A 228 12.67 -9.18 29.08
N THR A 229 13.45 -9.67 28.11
CA THR A 229 14.91 -9.48 28.08
C THR A 229 15.33 -8.62 26.90
N ILE A 230 15.88 -7.43 27.18
CA ILE A 230 16.53 -6.58 26.18
C ILE A 230 17.94 -7.16 25.90
N ASP A 231 18.18 -7.52 24.64
CA ASP A 231 19.45 -8.10 24.15
C ASP A 231 20.33 -7.04 23.47
N LYS A 232 19.72 -6.12 22.71
CA LYS A 232 20.44 -5.06 21.98
C LYS A 232 19.70 -3.73 22.02
N ALA A 233 20.45 -2.66 21.79
CA ALA A 233 19.91 -1.32 21.64
C ALA A 233 20.53 -0.65 20.41
N GLN A 234 19.73 0.06 19.63
CA GLN A 234 20.13 0.80 18.45
C GLN A 234 19.68 2.26 18.61
N PRO A 235 20.53 3.14 19.16
CA PRO A 235 20.21 4.54 19.32
C PRO A 235 20.36 5.30 18.00
N PHE A 236 19.39 6.15 17.69
CA PHE A 236 19.42 7.10 16.59
C PHE A 236 19.49 8.53 17.11
N PHE A 237 20.29 9.33 16.42
CA PHE A 237 20.46 10.76 16.62
C PHE A 237 20.81 11.46 15.31
N ASP A 238 20.31 12.67 15.12
CA ASP A 238 20.35 13.39 13.84
C ASP A 238 21.66 14.15 13.57
N ARG A 239 22.62 14.12 14.51
CA ARG A 239 23.90 14.85 14.41
C ARG A 239 25.06 13.97 13.91
N PRO A 240 25.68 14.30 12.76
CA PRO A 240 26.78 13.51 12.19
C PRO A 240 28.08 13.53 13.00
N SER A 241 28.33 14.59 13.78
CA SER A 241 29.54 14.76 14.60
C SER A 241 29.40 14.16 16.01
N MET A 242 28.24 13.60 16.31
CA MET A 242 27.92 13.01 17.60
C MET A 242 28.23 11.52 17.58
N GLU A 243 28.78 11.00 18.67
CA GLU A 243 29.03 9.57 18.81
C GLU A 243 28.64 9.11 20.21
N ILE A 244 27.92 7.99 20.30
CA ILE A 244 27.58 7.39 21.58
C ILE A 244 28.83 6.79 22.21
N TYR A 245 29.02 7.10 23.49
CA TYR A 245 30.16 6.68 24.31
C TYR A 245 29.76 5.61 25.33
N LYS A 246 28.57 5.72 25.93
CA LYS A 246 28.07 4.76 26.92
C LYS A 246 26.55 4.66 26.90
N PHE A 247 26.07 3.45 27.20
CA PHE A 247 24.66 3.10 27.34
C PHE A 247 24.42 2.42 28.70
N TYR A 248 23.41 2.89 29.42
CA TYR A 248 23.08 2.43 30.76
C TYR A 248 21.62 2.03 30.85
N ILE A 249 21.36 1.00 31.64
CA ILE A 249 20.01 0.63 32.09
C ILE A 249 20.04 0.55 33.61
N ASN A 250 19.09 1.25 34.26
CA ASN A 250 18.96 1.35 35.72
C ASN A 250 20.30 1.73 36.41
N GLY A 251 20.98 2.74 35.83
CA GLY A 251 22.27 3.25 36.31
C GLY A 251 23.49 2.34 36.06
N SER A 252 23.31 1.11 35.57
CA SER A 252 24.39 0.17 35.27
C SER A 252 24.80 0.26 33.79
N SER A 253 26.09 0.37 33.51
CA SER A 253 26.57 0.39 32.12
C SER A 253 26.36 -0.98 31.48
N LYS A 254 25.53 -1.03 30.44
CA LYS A 254 25.23 -2.24 29.65
C LYS A 254 26.03 -2.30 28.36
N TRP A 255 26.48 -1.13 27.87
CA TRP A 255 27.44 -1.01 26.80
C TRP A 255 28.32 0.24 26.98
N GLY A 256 29.55 0.23 26.43
CA GLY A 256 30.35 1.45 26.31
C GLY A 256 31.68 1.28 25.57
N TRP A 257 32.34 2.39 25.26
CA TRP A 257 33.63 2.41 24.52
C TRP A 257 34.67 1.41 25.08
N PHE A 258 34.90 1.44 26.40
CA PHE A 258 35.73 0.45 27.13
C PHE A 258 34.88 -0.42 28.07
N GLY A 259 33.57 -0.44 27.85
CA GLY A 259 32.59 -1.10 28.70
C GLY A 259 32.30 -2.53 28.28
N PRO A 260 31.27 -3.15 28.88
CA PRO A 260 30.71 -4.39 28.37
C PRO A 260 30.13 -4.20 26.97
N GLY A 261 29.82 -5.30 26.29
CA GLY A 261 29.16 -5.28 24.99
C GLY A 261 30.08 -5.06 23.79
N SER A 262 29.46 -4.95 22.62
CA SER A 262 30.13 -4.71 21.33
C SER A 262 29.26 -3.84 20.42
N PRO A 263 29.81 -3.14 19.41
CA PRO A 263 31.22 -2.94 19.10
C PRO A 263 31.96 -2.06 20.14
N ARG A 264 33.30 -2.13 20.16
CA ARG A 264 34.13 -1.23 20.99
C ARG A 264 34.38 0.09 20.28
N GLY A 265 34.67 1.13 21.04
CA GLY A 265 34.81 2.48 20.49
C GLY A 265 33.57 3.31 20.76
N THR A 266 33.68 4.60 20.48
CA THR A 266 32.51 5.44 20.25
C THR A 266 31.81 4.98 18.96
N GLN A 267 30.48 5.07 18.90
CA GLN A 267 29.72 4.62 17.73
C GLN A 267 28.88 5.74 17.14
N PRO A 268 28.72 5.77 15.81
CA PRO A 268 27.82 6.69 15.15
C PRO A 268 26.35 6.28 15.33
N SER A 269 25.45 7.19 14.96
CA SER A 269 23.99 7.00 14.96
C SER A 269 23.58 5.74 14.21
N GLY A 270 22.58 5.03 14.73
CA GLY A 270 22.01 3.83 14.13
C GLY A 270 22.89 2.58 14.24
N THR A 271 23.97 2.61 15.01
CA THR A 271 24.78 1.41 15.27
C THR A 271 24.07 0.50 16.26
N ILE A 272 23.90 -0.77 15.93
CA ILE A 272 23.39 -1.78 16.86
C ILE A 272 24.45 -2.06 17.92
N LEU A 273 24.09 -1.85 19.19
CA LEU A 273 24.89 -2.12 20.36
C LEU A 273 24.43 -3.45 20.94
N ASP A 274 25.31 -4.44 20.90
CA ASP A 274 25.18 -5.70 21.63
C ASP A 274 25.47 -5.41 23.10
N ILE A 275 24.40 -5.37 23.91
CA ILE A 275 24.48 -4.95 25.31
C ILE A 275 24.60 -6.18 26.21
N THR A 276 24.93 -5.98 27.49
CA THR A 276 24.69 -7.05 28.47
C THR A 276 23.20 -7.21 28.69
N ASN A 277 22.66 -8.39 28.40
CA ASN A 277 21.24 -8.71 28.48
C ASN A 277 20.64 -8.23 29.80
N THR A 278 19.48 -7.60 29.68
CA THR A 278 18.79 -7.01 30.82
C THR A 278 17.35 -7.50 30.82
N THR A 279 17.06 -8.36 31.79
CA THR A 279 15.70 -8.84 32.05
C THR A 279 14.96 -7.82 32.92
N ILE A 280 13.73 -7.51 32.54
CA ILE A 280 12.79 -6.62 33.21
C ILE A 280 11.61 -7.50 33.66
N GLU A 281 11.38 -7.57 34.97
CA GLU A 281 10.30 -8.39 35.52
C GLU A 281 8.92 -7.75 35.26
N PRO A 282 7.81 -8.51 35.29
CA PRO A 282 6.46 -7.97 35.11
C PRO A 282 6.17 -6.78 36.05
N GLY A 283 5.71 -5.66 35.46
CA GLY A 283 5.43 -4.41 36.18
C GLY A 283 6.65 -3.60 36.61
N GLU A 284 7.87 -4.02 36.28
CA GLU A 284 9.10 -3.27 36.57
C GLU A 284 9.32 -2.15 35.52
N THR A 285 9.78 -0.99 36.00
CA THR A 285 10.22 0.13 35.16
C THR A 285 11.73 0.31 35.31
N VAL A 286 12.44 0.39 34.19
CA VAL A 286 13.87 0.69 34.14
C VAL A 286 14.13 2.01 33.44
N THR A 287 15.17 2.71 33.88
CA THR A 287 15.60 3.98 33.27
C THR A 287 16.76 3.79 32.32
N ILE A 288 16.69 4.43 31.17
CA ILE A 288 17.70 4.41 30.12
C ILE A 288 18.47 5.72 30.15
N LYS A 289 19.80 5.58 30.12
CA LYS A 289 20.73 6.71 30.05
C LYS A 289 21.76 6.48 28.97
N MET A 290 22.04 7.53 28.21
CA MET A 290 23.03 7.51 27.13
C MET A 290 23.95 8.71 27.27
N SER A 291 25.25 8.49 27.07
CA SER A 291 26.23 9.57 27.05
C SER A 291 26.95 9.58 25.71
N PHE A 292 27.22 10.79 25.20
CA PHE A 292 27.72 11.03 23.87
C PHE A 292 28.85 12.05 23.89
N PHE A 293 29.80 11.90 22.97
CA PHE A 293 30.72 12.97 22.64
C PHE A 293 30.18 13.79 21.47
N THR A 294 30.30 15.11 21.55
CA THR A 294 29.97 16.02 20.46
C THR A 294 30.89 17.24 20.49
N GLY A 295 31.01 17.92 19.34
CA GLY A 295 31.66 19.22 19.22
C GLY A 295 30.68 20.39 19.21
N GLU A 296 29.37 20.13 19.26
CA GLU A 296 28.31 21.10 18.96
C GLU A 296 27.27 21.16 20.08
N THR A 297 26.75 22.36 20.36
CA THR A 297 25.67 22.60 21.34
C THR A 297 24.30 22.68 20.66
N GLY A 298 23.20 22.61 21.42
CA GLY A 298 21.82 22.78 20.92
C GLY A 298 21.00 21.48 20.87
N GLU A 299 19.79 21.60 20.33
CA GLU A 299 18.78 20.53 20.24
C GLU A 299 19.19 19.41 19.29
N VAL A 300 18.84 18.17 19.65
CA VAL A 300 19.09 16.94 18.90
C VAL A 300 17.82 16.10 18.92
N VAL A 301 17.49 15.47 17.79
CA VAL A 301 16.37 14.52 17.70
C VAL A 301 16.88 13.12 17.99
N PHE A 302 16.19 12.37 18.84
CA PHE A 302 16.57 11.03 19.27
C PHE A 302 15.43 10.03 19.16
N SER A 303 15.80 8.78 18.85
CA SER A 303 15.00 7.59 19.11
C SER A 303 15.91 6.44 19.52
N VAL A 304 15.35 5.39 20.13
CA VAL A 304 16.07 4.16 20.45
C VAL A 304 15.22 2.97 20.06
N ASN A 305 15.76 2.11 19.20
CA ASN A 305 15.18 0.80 18.92
C ASN A 305 15.78 -0.25 19.86
N PHE A 306 14.95 -0.99 20.58
CA PHE A 306 15.33 -2.08 21.46
C PHE A 306 15.03 -3.40 20.79
N ILE A 307 15.98 -4.33 20.86
CA ILE A 307 15.86 -5.67 20.28
C ILE A 307 15.89 -6.68 21.42
N MET A 308 14.87 -7.50 21.52
CA MET A 308 14.69 -8.50 22.58
C MET A 308 15.44 -9.79 22.27
N GLU A 309 15.54 -10.67 23.27
CA GLU A 309 16.20 -11.97 23.13
C GLU A 309 15.52 -12.89 22.10
N ASP A 310 14.20 -12.76 21.93
CA ASP A 310 13.43 -13.47 20.90
C ASP A 310 13.53 -12.84 19.49
N GLY A 311 14.25 -11.73 19.37
CA GLY A 311 14.46 -10.99 18.12
C GLY A 311 13.35 -10.00 17.77
N THR A 312 12.35 -9.83 18.63
CA THR A 312 11.31 -8.80 18.46
C THR A 312 11.87 -7.43 18.79
N GLU A 313 11.35 -6.38 18.14
CA GLU A 313 11.93 -5.03 18.20
C GLU A 313 10.88 -3.98 18.57
N ILE A 314 11.21 -3.01 19.42
CA ILE A 314 10.34 -1.87 19.73
C ILE A 314 11.15 -0.57 19.71
N GLU A 315 10.63 0.45 19.02
CA GLU A 315 11.26 1.76 18.91
C GLU A 315 10.49 2.82 19.70
N THR A 316 11.21 3.67 20.41
CA THR A 316 10.63 4.85 21.07
C THR A 316 10.14 5.85 20.03
N ASP A 317 9.09 6.62 20.33
CA ASP A 317 8.79 7.84 19.58
C ASP A 317 10.01 8.76 19.50
N GLU A 318 10.12 9.53 18.42
CA GLU A 318 11.15 10.57 18.31
C GLU A 318 10.93 11.67 19.35
N PHE A 319 11.99 12.05 20.06
CA PHE A 319 11.97 13.14 21.02
C PHE A 319 13.15 14.09 20.81
N THR A 320 12.93 15.38 21.05
CA THR A 320 13.93 16.44 20.83
C THR A 320 14.40 17.00 22.17
N LEU A 321 15.71 16.99 22.41
CA LEU A 321 16.33 17.52 23.63
C LEU A 321 17.55 18.40 23.32
#